data_AF-A0AAV3T4H0-F1
#
_entry.id   AF-A0AAV3T4H0-F1
#
_cell.length_a   1.000
_cell.length_b   1.000
_cell.length_c   1.000
_cell.angle_alpha   90.00
_cell.angle_beta   90.00
_cell.angle_gamma   90.00
#
_symmetry.space_group_name_H-M   'P 1'
#
loop_
_entity.id
_entity.type
_entity.pdbx_description
1 polymer ?
#
loop_
_entity_poly.entity_id
_entity_poly.type
_entity_poly.pdbx_seq_one_letter_code
_entity_poly.pdbx_strand_id
1 'polypeptide(L)'
;MSGDTADDEGPVDAETPGDGSPAGDPDLDALRRDLDQIKTAMGIEDRYPGQRRLWAVHGVLVGGAAVLTNVLFAFPIPNFLYIAVWFVLIALAGVLQWRSAVATDVDDPGPTPSWRVVFGTLVAGWFVLTAIASAIFGDVPGVVQGAYFFSLSVAVLGMGYLLAGTVLSAYSIRARDRYPYYVAGVWMLVFAFFMPYVEFLQYFGYALFGALFFLHGVGTYYLLTYRWD
;
A
#
# COMPACT_ATOMS: atom_id res chain seq x y z
N MET A 1 -52.21 63.15 -57.45
CA MET A 1 -50.96 62.43 -57.79
C MET A 1 -50.77 61.33 -56.77
N SER A 2 -50.56 60.11 -57.26
CA SER A 2 -50.53 58.82 -56.56
C SER A 2 -49.49 58.65 -55.44
N GLY A 3 -49.75 57.63 -54.61
CA GLY A 3 -48.87 56.95 -53.65
C GLY A 3 -49.73 56.47 -52.47
N ASP A 4 -50.21 55.22 -52.34
CA ASP A 4 -49.53 53.90 -52.44
C ASP A 4 -48.35 53.85 -51.46
N THR A 5 -48.22 52.96 -50.47
CA THR A 5 -48.73 51.59 -50.24
C THR A 5 -48.74 51.27 -48.73
N ALA A 6 -49.52 50.26 -48.38
CA ALA A 6 -49.46 49.50 -47.13
C ALA A 6 -48.23 48.55 -47.08
N ASP A 7 -48.22 47.70 -46.05
CA ASP A 7 -47.35 46.53 -45.81
C ASP A 7 -46.11 46.85 -44.93
N ASP A 8 -45.68 46.06 -43.96
CA ASP A 8 -45.88 44.64 -43.68
C ASP A 8 -45.45 44.37 -42.22
N GLU A 9 -46.31 43.79 -41.38
CA GLU A 9 -45.91 43.20 -40.09
C GLU A 9 -45.46 41.76 -40.34
N GLY A 10 -44.17 41.57 -40.61
CA GLY A 10 -43.53 40.25 -40.69
C GLY A 10 -43.18 39.68 -39.30
N PRO A 11 -43.26 38.35 -39.10
CA PRO A 11 -43.06 37.70 -37.81
C PRO A 11 -41.58 37.70 -37.41
N VAL A 12 -41.32 37.95 -36.13
CA VAL A 12 -39.99 37.80 -35.51
C VAL A 12 -39.69 36.31 -35.40
N ASP A 13 -38.93 35.79 -36.37
CA ASP A 13 -38.38 34.44 -36.32
C ASP A 13 -37.40 34.32 -35.15
N ALA A 14 -37.82 33.58 -34.13
CA ALA A 14 -36.94 33.08 -33.09
C ALA A 14 -36.05 31.98 -33.68
N GLU A 15 -34.87 32.35 -34.17
CA GLU A 15 -33.79 31.39 -34.42
C GLU A 15 -33.41 30.72 -33.10
N THR A 16 -33.97 29.53 -32.89
CA THR A 16 -33.38 28.54 -31.99
C THR A 16 -32.17 27.98 -32.73
N PRO A 17 -30.93 28.16 -32.26
CA PRO A 17 -29.81 27.49 -32.86
C PRO A 17 -29.97 26.00 -32.56
N GLY A 18 -30.43 25.25 -33.57
CA GLY A 18 -30.34 23.81 -33.57
C GLY A 18 -28.88 23.42 -33.45
N ASP A 19 -28.54 22.71 -32.38
CA ASP A 19 -27.33 21.89 -32.30
C ASP A 19 -27.49 20.72 -33.27
N GLY A 20 -27.42 21.06 -34.56
CA GLY A 20 -27.34 20.15 -35.68
C GLY A 20 -25.88 20.00 -36.07
N SER A 21 -25.04 19.52 -35.15
CA SER A 21 -23.78 18.92 -35.58
C SER A 21 -24.15 17.75 -36.51
N PRO A 22 -23.63 17.69 -37.76
CA PRO A 22 -23.86 16.55 -38.62
C PRO A 22 -23.43 15.31 -37.83
N ALA A 23 -24.25 14.25 -37.85
CA ALA A 23 -23.88 12.95 -37.28
C ALA A 23 -22.73 12.35 -38.10
N GLY A 24 -21.56 12.98 -38.02
CA GLY A 24 -20.28 12.41 -38.40
C GLY A 24 -20.00 11.25 -37.46
N ASP A 25 -19.30 10.25 -37.99
CA ASP A 25 -18.92 9.08 -37.20
C ASP A 25 -18.37 9.53 -35.84
N PRO A 26 -18.85 8.94 -34.73
CA PRO A 26 -18.40 9.31 -33.41
C PRO A 26 -16.87 9.19 -33.35
N ASP A 27 -16.20 10.25 -32.89
CA ASP A 27 -14.75 10.26 -32.70
C ASP A 27 -14.38 9.24 -31.61
N LEU A 28 -14.10 8.01 -32.06
CA LEU A 28 -13.78 6.89 -31.19
C LEU A 28 -12.50 7.15 -30.39
N ASP A 29 -11.59 8.00 -30.89
CA ASP A 29 -10.35 8.31 -30.21
C ASP A 29 -10.56 9.36 -29.11
N ALA A 30 -11.48 10.30 -29.29
CA ALA A 30 -11.96 11.16 -28.20
C ALA A 30 -12.70 10.34 -27.13
N LEU A 31 -13.60 9.45 -27.53
CA LEU A 31 -14.31 8.59 -26.58
C LEU A 31 -13.38 7.67 -25.79
N ARG A 32 -12.34 7.12 -26.44
CA ARG A 32 -11.31 6.30 -25.76
C ARG A 32 -10.54 7.12 -24.72
N ARG A 33 -10.13 8.34 -25.07
CA ARG A 33 -9.46 9.26 -24.13
C ARG A 33 -10.35 9.61 -22.94
N ASP A 34 -11.63 9.91 -23.17
CA ASP A 34 -12.57 10.23 -22.11
C ASP A 34 -12.86 9.01 -21.23
N LEU A 35 -13.02 7.82 -21.83
CA LEU A 35 -13.18 6.57 -21.09
C LEU A 35 -11.95 6.22 -20.25
N ASP A 36 -10.75 6.44 -20.75
CA ASP A 36 -9.52 6.19 -20.01
C ASP A 36 -9.32 7.21 -18.89
N GLN A 37 -9.74 8.47 -19.10
CA GLN A 37 -9.79 9.49 -18.07
C GLN A 37 -10.82 9.14 -16.98
N ILE A 38 -12.01 8.66 -17.36
CA ILE A 38 -13.05 8.20 -16.43
C ILE A 38 -12.61 6.94 -15.68
N LYS A 39 -12.01 5.95 -16.36
CA LYS A 39 -11.46 4.74 -15.71
C LYS A 39 -10.33 5.07 -14.76
N THR A 40 -9.47 6.03 -15.12
CA THR A 40 -8.41 6.55 -14.25
C THR A 40 -9.01 7.28 -13.05
N ALA A 41 -9.98 8.16 -13.27
CA ALA A 41 -10.64 8.92 -12.21
C ALA A 41 -11.46 8.03 -11.26
N MET A 42 -12.05 6.95 -11.77
CA MET A 42 -12.76 5.94 -10.98
C MET A 42 -11.84 4.86 -10.41
N GLY A 43 -10.55 4.86 -10.76
CA GLY A 43 -9.57 3.85 -10.34
C GLY A 43 -9.86 2.42 -10.84
N ILE A 44 -10.67 2.24 -11.89
CA ILE A 44 -11.15 0.93 -12.36
C ILE A 44 -10.06 0.13 -13.09
N GLU A 45 -9.00 0.78 -13.56
CA GLU A 45 -7.93 0.12 -14.29
C GLU A 45 -6.98 -0.68 -13.39
N ASP A 46 -6.60 -1.89 -13.81
CA ASP A 46 -5.72 -2.77 -13.05
C ASP A 46 -4.27 -2.35 -13.28
N ARG A 47 -3.90 -1.21 -12.68
CA ARG A 47 -2.64 -0.52 -12.95
C ARG A 47 -1.40 -1.29 -12.47
N TYR A 48 -1.56 -2.31 -11.60
CA TYR A 48 -0.46 -3.09 -11.02
C TYR A 48 -0.77 -4.59 -10.84
N PRO A 49 -0.90 -5.38 -11.93
CA PRO A 49 -1.26 -6.81 -11.86
C PRO A 49 -0.21 -7.65 -11.10
N GLY A 50 1.06 -7.21 -11.07
CA GLY A 50 2.14 -7.87 -10.33
C GLY A 50 2.06 -7.69 -8.81
N GLN A 51 1.34 -6.68 -8.32
CA GLN A 51 1.33 -6.31 -6.90
C GLN A 51 0.56 -7.32 -6.04
N ARG A 52 -0.41 -8.03 -6.62
CA ARG A 52 -1.14 -9.11 -5.94
C ARG A 52 -0.22 -10.28 -5.57
N ARG A 53 0.67 -10.68 -6.49
CA ARG A 53 1.64 -11.76 -6.26
C ARG A 53 2.65 -11.42 -5.16
N LEU A 54 2.97 -10.14 -5.00
CA LEU A 54 3.85 -9.69 -3.93
C LEU A 54 3.29 -10.00 -2.55
N TRP A 55 1.98 -9.99 -2.32
CA TRP A 55 1.41 -10.35 -1.02
C TRP A 55 1.73 -11.79 -0.60
N ALA A 56 1.63 -12.74 -1.53
CA ALA A 56 2.01 -14.12 -1.29
C ALA A 56 3.52 -14.25 -1.05
N VAL A 57 4.34 -13.57 -1.87
CA VAL A 57 5.81 -13.58 -1.72
C VAL A 57 6.23 -13.01 -0.37
N HIS A 58 5.73 -11.85 0.02
CA HIS A 58 5.99 -11.24 1.32
C HIS A 58 5.49 -12.13 2.46
N GLY A 59 4.31 -12.74 2.32
CA GLY A 59 3.77 -13.71 3.26
C GLY A 59 4.73 -14.87 3.51
N VAL A 60 5.25 -15.48 2.45
CA VAL A 60 6.24 -16.57 2.52
C VAL A 60 7.56 -16.10 3.10
N LEU A 61 8.04 -14.92 2.68
CA LEU A 61 9.30 -14.35 3.16
C LEU A 61 9.27 -14.09 4.66
N VAL A 62 8.23 -13.41 5.14
CA VAL A 62 8.07 -13.07 6.55
C VAL A 62 7.74 -14.31 7.39
N GLY A 63 6.92 -15.22 6.88
CA GLY A 63 6.66 -16.51 7.54
C GLY A 63 7.93 -17.35 7.69
N GLY A 64 8.73 -17.46 6.62
CA GLY A 64 10.03 -18.15 6.65
C GLY A 64 11.02 -17.47 7.58
N ALA A 65 11.10 -16.14 7.56
CA ALA A 65 11.92 -15.35 8.47
C ALA A 65 11.56 -15.60 9.94
N ALA A 66 10.26 -15.68 10.26
CA ALA A 66 9.80 -15.93 11.62
C ALA A 66 10.14 -17.34 12.11
N VAL A 67 9.98 -18.37 11.26
CA VAL A 67 10.41 -19.74 11.58
C VAL A 67 11.92 -19.77 11.80
N LEU A 68 12.69 -19.18 10.88
CA LEU A 68 14.14 -19.09 10.99
C LEU A 68 14.55 -18.36 12.27
N THR A 69 13.90 -17.25 12.61
CA THR A 69 14.17 -16.49 13.83
C THR A 69 13.92 -17.34 15.09
N ASN A 70 12.83 -18.10 15.16
CA ASN A 70 12.59 -19.02 16.28
C ASN A 70 13.65 -20.10 16.39
N VAL A 71 14.07 -20.68 15.25
CA VAL A 71 15.17 -21.64 15.22
C VAL A 71 16.45 -20.99 15.73
N LEU A 72 16.78 -19.77 15.31
CA LEU A 72 17.98 -19.07 15.75
C LEU A 72 17.99 -18.82 17.26
N PHE A 73 16.84 -18.54 17.88
CA PHE A 73 16.72 -18.40 19.33
C PHE A 73 16.78 -19.73 20.10
N ALA A 74 16.45 -20.85 19.45
CA ALA A 74 16.52 -22.18 20.06
C ALA A 74 17.97 -22.68 20.23
N PHE A 75 18.92 -22.08 19.52
CA PHE A 75 20.34 -22.44 19.56
C PHE A 75 21.18 -21.26 20.11
N PRO A 76 22.32 -21.53 20.79
CA PRO A 76 23.20 -20.49 21.29
C PRO A 76 24.02 -19.88 20.14
N ILE A 77 23.37 -19.11 19.28
CA ILE A 77 23.96 -18.52 18.07
C ILE A 77 24.46 -17.10 18.37
N PRO A 78 25.62 -16.70 17.83
CA PRO A 78 26.10 -15.31 17.92
C PRO A 78 25.08 -14.29 17.42
N ASN A 79 24.88 -13.21 18.17
CA ASN A 79 23.92 -12.14 17.84
C ASN A 79 24.13 -11.51 16.44
N PHE A 80 25.37 -11.47 15.94
CA PHE A 80 25.64 -10.92 14.61
C PHE A 80 24.96 -11.73 13.49
N LEU A 81 24.75 -13.05 13.66
CA LEU A 81 24.07 -13.88 12.67
C LEU A 81 22.57 -13.58 12.63
N TYR A 82 21.96 -13.33 13.80
CA TYR A 82 20.58 -12.85 13.88
C TYR A 82 20.40 -11.52 13.13
N ILE A 83 21.31 -10.57 13.36
CA ILE A 83 21.33 -9.29 12.66
C ILE A 83 21.50 -9.50 11.14
N ALA A 84 22.46 -10.33 10.74
CA ALA A 84 22.73 -10.60 9.32
C ALA A 84 21.52 -11.21 8.60
N VAL A 85 20.82 -12.16 9.22
CA VAL A 85 19.60 -12.77 8.64
C VAL A 85 18.53 -11.71 8.38
N TRP A 86 18.27 -10.82 9.32
CA TRP A 86 17.31 -9.74 9.14
C TRP A 86 17.72 -8.77 8.04
N PHE A 87 19.01 -8.39 7.95
CA PHE A 87 19.49 -7.54 6.86
C PHE A 87 19.33 -8.21 5.50
N VAL A 88 19.62 -9.51 5.38
CA VAL A 88 19.42 -10.27 4.14
C VAL A 88 17.94 -10.29 3.75
N LEU A 89 17.04 -10.50 4.71
CA LEU A 89 15.60 -10.52 4.45
C LEU A 89 15.06 -9.15 4.02
N ILE A 90 15.48 -8.08 4.69
CA ILE A 90 15.10 -6.70 4.32
C ILE A 90 15.65 -6.35 2.95
N ALA A 91 16.91 -6.68 2.67
CA ALA A 91 17.53 -6.44 1.37
C ALA A 91 16.80 -7.23 0.27
N LEU A 92 16.45 -8.49 0.52
CA LEU A 92 15.71 -9.32 -0.43
C LEU A 92 14.30 -8.76 -0.70
N ALA A 93 13.57 -8.37 0.35
CA ALA A 93 12.27 -7.73 0.21
C ALA A 93 12.38 -6.40 -0.57
N GLY A 94 13.38 -5.58 -0.26
CA GLY A 94 13.66 -4.32 -0.96
C GLY A 94 14.00 -4.52 -2.44
N VAL A 95 14.82 -5.52 -2.77
CA VAL A 95 15.16 -5.85 -4.16
C VAL A 95 13.94 -6.37 -4.93
N LEU A 96 13.12 -7.24 -4.32
CA LEU A 96 11.89 -7.73 -4.93
C LEU A 96 10.91 -6.59 -5.20
N GLN A 97 10.72 -5.70 -4.22
CA GLN A 97 9.89 -4.52 -4.35
C GLN A 97 10.40 -3.58 -5.44
N TRP A 98 11.70 -3.32 -5.49
CA TRP A 98 12.33 -2.49 -6.52
C TRP A 98 12.11 -3.06 -7.93
N ARG A 99 12.34 -4.37 -8.10
CA ARG A 99 12.15 -5.03 -9.40
C ARG A 99 10.70 -4.95 -9.87
N SER A 100 9.74 -5.06 -8.95
CA SER A 100 8.33 -4.88 -9.28
C SER A 100 8.02 -3.45 -9.67
N ALA A 101 8.59 -2.45 -8.99
CA ALA A 101 8.39 -1.04 -9.34
C ALA A 101 8.94 -0.71 -10.74
N VAL A 102 10.16 -1.14 -11.06
CA VAL A 102 10.79 -0.93 -12.39
C VAL A 102 10.00 -1.60 -13.52
N ALA A 103 9.35 -2.73 -13.26
CA ALA A 103 8.52 -3.42 -14.25
C ALA A 103 7.19 -2.69 -14.55
N THR A 104 6.83 -1.68 -13.76
CA THR A 104 5.59 -0.92 -13.84
C THR A 104 5.93 0.55 -13.99
N ASP A 105 6.49 0.90 -15.13
CA ASP A 105 6.81 2.29 -15.50
C ASP A 105 5.49 3.01 -15.81
N VAL A 106 5.01 3.80 -14.84
CA VAL A 106 3.80 4.62 -14.97
C VAL A 106 4.22 6.05 -14.69
N ASP A 107 4.06 6.92 -15.67
CA ASP A 107 4.24 8.37 -15.50
C ASP A 107 3.33 8.86 -14.37
N ASP A 108 3.91 9.36 -13.28
CA ASP A 108 3.20 9.74 -12.06
C ASP A 108 2.55 11.13 -12.24
N PRO A 109 1.21 11.25 -12.33
CA PRO A 109 0.56 12.51 -12.65
C PRO A 109 0.23 13.25 -11.34
N GLY A 110 1.20 13.97 -10.76
CA GLY A 110 0.91 14.99 -9.74
C GLY A 110 1.91 15.10 -8.58
N PRO A 111 1.70 16.06 -7.64
CA PRO A 111 2.51 16.22 -6.44
C PRO A 111 2.17 15.13 -5.43
N THR A 112 2.73 13.94 -5.62
CA THR A 112 2.46 12.78 -4.78
C THR A 112 3.49 12.64 -3.65
N PRO A 113 3.12 12.04 -2.50
CA PRO A 113 4.06 11.83 -1.40
C PRO A 113 5.22 10.93 -1.85
N SER A 114 6.45 11.42 -1.74
CA SER A 114 7.63 10.62 -2.08
C SER A 114 7.76 9.41 -1.15
N TRP A 115 7.59 8.21 -1.69
CA TRP A 115 7.79 6.95 -0.96
C TRP A 115 9.16 6.85 -0.30
N ARG A 116 10.20 7.45 -0.91
CA ARG A 116 11.56 7.47 -0.34
C ARG A 116 11.61 8.29 0.96
N VAL A 117 10.93 9.44 0.97
CA VAL A 117 10.86 10.31 2.17
C VAL A 117 10.01 9.64 3.24
N VAL A 118 8.87 9.08 2.86
CA VAL A 118 7.97 8.37 3.78
C VAL A 118 8.65 7.18 4.45
N PHE A 119 9.23 6.25 3.69
CA PHE A 119 9.92 5.11 4.28
C PHE A 119 11.22 5.52 4.98
N GLY A 120 11.96 6.47 4.41
CA GLY A 120 13.20 6.97 5.00
C GLY A 120 12.97 7.57 6.39
N THR A 121 11.89 8.33 6.58
CA THR A 121 11.52 8.90 7.88
C THR A 121 11.08 7.83 8.89
N LEU A 122 10.33 6.82 8.46
CA LEU A 122 9.97 5.68 9.34
C LEU A 122 11.21 4.90 9.79
N VAL A 123 12.13 4.59 8.87
CA VAL A 123 13.38 3.88 9.18
C VAL A 123 14.27 4.72 10.11
N ALA A 124 14.44 6.01 9.83
CA ALA A 124 15.19 6.91 10.69
C ALA A 124 14.58 7.00 12.09
N GLY A 125 13.25 7.16 12.17
CA GLY A 125 12.52 7.17 13.44
C GLY A 125 12.70 5.87 14.22
N TRP A 126 12.64 4.72 13.56
CA TRP A 126 12.90 3.42 14.17
C TRP A 126 14.31 3.32 14.77
N PHE A 127 15.35 3.76 14.05
CA PHE A 127 16.71 3.78 14.57
C PHE A 127 16.84 4.67 15.80
N VAL A 128 16.25 5.87 15.76
CA VAL A 128 16.26 6.81 16.91
C VAL A 128 15.55 6.20 18.12
N LEU A 129 14.35 5.65 17.94
CA LEU A 129 13.57 5.03 19.02
C LEU A 129 14.31 3.81 19.62
N THR A 130 14.95 3.00 18.77
CA THR A 130 15.74 1.85 19.19
C THR A 130 16.96 2.28 20.01
N ALA A 131 17.67 3.32 19.57
CA ALA A 131 18.83 3.85 20.29
C ALA A 131 18.45 4.40 21.67
N ILE A 132 17.34 5.15 21.76
CA ILE A 132 16.80 5.67 23.03
C ILE A 132 16.44 4.51 23.97
N ALA A 133 15.67 3.53 23.47
CA ALA A 133 15.24 2.40 24.26
C ALA A 133 16.41 1.53 24.74
N SER A 134 17.42 1.32 23.89
CA SER A 134 18.62 0.53 24.25
C SER A 134 19.37 1.14 25.43
N ALA A 135 19.39 2.46 25.57
CA ALA A 135 20.03 3.12 26.71
C ALA A 135 19.26 2.92 28.02
N ILE A 136 17.94 2.71 27.94
CA ILE A 136 17.06 2.55 29.10
C ILE A 136 16.97 1.09 29.55
N PHE A 137 16.93 0.15 28.60
CA PHE A 137 16.66 -1.27 28.86
C PHE A 137 17.92 -2.16 28.84
N GLY A 138 19.11 -1.59 29.06
CA GLY A 138 20.38 -2.33 29.01
C GLY A 138 20.48 -3.50 30.00
N ASP A 139 19.81 -3.40 31.15
CA ASP A 139 19.89 -4.37 32.25
C ASP A 139 18.67 -5.31 32.33
N VAL A 140 17.76 -5.27 31.35
CA VAL A 140 16.55 -6.11 31.34
C VAL A 140 16.87 -7.51 30.80
N PRO A 141 16.22 -8.59 31.30
CA PRO A 141 16.38 -9.92 30.72
C PRO A 141 16.18 -9.95 29.21
N GLY A 142 17.05 -10.68 28.50
CA GLY A 142 17.11 -10.66 27.03
C GLY A 142 15.79 -11.03 26.33
N VAL A 143 14.95 -11.87 26.94
CA VAL A 143 13.62 -12.22 26.40
C VAL A 143 12.69 -11.00 26.36
N VAL A 144 12.59 -10.27 27.47
CA VAL A 144 11.74 -9.07 27.57
C VAL A 144 12.31 -7.94 26.72
N GLN A 145 13.64 -7.80 26.70
CA GLN A 145 14.33 -6.83 25.86
C GLN A 145 14.09 -7.09 24.37
N GLY A 146 14.26 -8.35 23.93
CA GLY A 146 13.97 -8.75 22.55
C GLY A 146 12.51 -8.54 22.18
N ALA A 147 11.61 -8.89 23.10
CA ALA A 147 10.18 -8.68 22.96
C ALA A 147 9.83 -7.21 22.71
N TYR A 148 10.41 -6.31 23.50
CA TYR A 148 10.26 -4.88 23.33
C TYR A 148 10.80 -4.37 21.98
N PHE A 149 12.01 -4.77 21.57
CA PHE A 149 12.56 -4.32 20.29
C PHE A 149 11.77 -4.83 19.09
N PHE A 150 11.25 -6.05 19.19
CA PHE A 150 10.38 -6.60 18.16
C PHE A 150 9.04 -5.86 18.12
N SER A 151 8.43 -5.57 19.27
CA SER A 151 7.18 -4.80 19.32
C SER A 151 7.34 -3.41 18.73
N LEU A 152 8.45 -2.71 19.03
CA LEU A 152 8.78 -1.43 18.43
C LEU A 152 8.91 -1.54 16.90
N SER A 153 9.60 -2.58 16.41
CA SER A 153 9.78 -2.83 14.98
C SER A 153 8.45 -3.11 14.28
N VAL A 154 7.61 -3.97 14.87
CA VAL A 154 6.28 -4.29 14.35
C VAL A 154 5.36 -3.06 14.39
N ALA A 155 5.48 -2.20 15.40
CA ALA A 155 4.70 -0.96 15.47
C ALA A 155 5.07 -0.01 14.32
N VAL A 156 6.37 0.21 14.07
CA VAL A 156 6.83 1.02 12.93
C VAL A 156 6.38 0.42 11.61
N LEU A 157 6.48 -0.90 11.46
CA LEU A 157 6.00 -1.59 10.28
C LEU A 157 4.49 -1.38 10.09
N GLY A 158 3.70 -1.56 11.15
CA GLY A 158 2.25 -1.33 11.13
C GLY A 158 1.88 0.09 10.72
N MET A 159 2.57 1.09 11.24
CA MET A 159 2.43 2.49 10.80
C MET A 159 2.76 2.66 9.31
N GLY A 160 3.82 2.00 8.83
CA GLY A 160 4.17 1.98 7.40
C GLY A 160 3.07 1.38 6.53
N TYR A 161 2.41 0.31 6.97
CA TYR A 161 1.27 -0.28 6.28
C TYR A 161 0.05 0.65 6.26
N LEU A 162 -0.29 1.30 7.38
CA LEU A 162 -1.38 2.29 7.40
C LEU A 162 -1.09 3.46 6.45
N LEU A 163 0.13 3.98 6.50
CA LEU A 163 0.57 5.08 5.65
C LEU A 163 0.53 4.66 4.17
N ALA A 164 0.97 3.44 3.84
CA ALA A 164 0.83 2.88 2.50
C ALA A 164 -0.62 2.87 2.01
N GLY A 165 -1.56 2.42 2.86
CA GLY A 165 -2.99 2.47 2.55
C GLY A 165 -3.48 3.91 2.27
N THR A 166 -3.06 4.89 3.08
CA THR A 166 -3.43 6.30 2.87
C THR A 166 -2.82 6.89 1.60
N VAL A 167 -1.58 6.56 1.28
CA VAL A 167 -0.91 6.99 0.04
C VAL A 167 -1.66 6.41 -1.16
N LEU A 168 -1.94 5.10 -1.17
CA LEU A 168 -2.75 4.48 -2.24
C LEU A 168 -4.13 5.13 -2.39
N SER A 169 -4.73 5.56 -1.29
CA SER A 169 -5.98 6.33 -1.33
C SER A 169 -5.81 7.70 -1.99
N ALA A 170 -4.70 8.40 -1.76
CA ALA A 170 -4.39 9.67 -2.40
C ALA A 170 -4.13 9.50 -3.91
N TYR A 171 -3.59 8.35 -4.31
CA TYR A 171 -3.43 7.92 -5.71
C TYR A 171 -4.74 7.45 -6.37
N SER A 172 -5.90 7.61 -5.73
CA SER A 172 -7.21 7.14 -6.23
C SER A 172 -7.28 5.64 -6.56
N ILE A 173 -6.43 4.82 -5.91
CA ILE A 173 -6.45 3.37 -6.08
C ILE A 173 -7.71 2.78 -5.41
N ARG A 174 -8.25 1.72 -6.02
CA ARG A 174 -9.49 1.06 -5.57
C ARG A 174 -9.44 0.69 -4.09
N ALA A 175 -10.58 0.86 -3.41
CA ALA A 175 -10.76 0.46 -2.01
C ALA A 175 -10.24 -0.95 -1.71
N ARG A 176 -10.52 -1.90 -2.60
CA ARG A 176 -10.11 -3.31 -2.44
C ARG A 176 -8.59 -3.50 -2.36
N ASP A 177 -7.81 -2.69 -3.07
CA ASP A 177 -6.35 -2.84 -3.13
C ASP A 177 -5.67 -2.12 -1.96
N ARG A 178 -6.35 -1.15 -1.32
CA ARG A 178 -5.87 -0.44 -0.12
C ARG A 178 -6.27 -1.11 1.21
N TYR A 179 -7.39 -1.84 1.27
CA TYR A 179 -7.83 -2.50 2.52
C TYR A 179 -6.82 -3.47 3.14
N PRO A 180 -6.10 -4.31 2.38
CA PRO A 180 -5.09 -5.19 2.96
C PRO A 180 -4.04 -4.43 3.78
N TYR A 181 -3.63 -3.25 3.31
CA TYR A 181 -2.69 -2.40 4.01
C TYR A 181 -3.25 -1.86 5.34
N TYR A 182 -4.51 -1.41 5.36
CA TYR A 182 -5.15 -0.97 6.60
C TYR A 182 -5.31 -2.10 7.60
N VAL A 183 -5.81 -3.25 7.15
CA VAL A 183 -5.98 -4.43 8.01
C VAL A 183 -4.62 -4.87 8.56
N ALA A 184 -3.60 -4.96 7.71
CA ALA A 184 -2.23 -5.26 8.09
C ALA A 184 -1.72 -4.32 9.20
N GLY A 185 -1.81 -3.02 8.97
CA GLY A 185 -1.35 -2.02 9.90
C GLY A 185 -2.06 -2.10 11.26
N VAL A 186 -3.39 -2.24 11.27
CA VAL A 186 -4.16 -2.32 12.53
C VAL A 186 -3.77 -3.54 13.34
N TRP A 187 -3.76 -4.74 12.75
CA TRP A 187 -3.48 -5.94 13.53
C TRP A 187 -2.02 -5.97 14.00
N MET A 188 -1.07 -5.42 13.23
CA MET A 188 0.33 -5.27 13.66
C MET A 188 0.45 -4.36 14.88
N LEU A 189 -0.26 -3.23 14.91
CA LEU A 189 -0.23 -2.32 16.05
C LEU A 189 -0.82 -2.98 17.30
N VAL A 190 -1.94 -3.69 17.16
CA VAL A 190 -2.53 -4.47 18.25
C VAL A 190 -1.54 -5.53 18.75
N PHE A 191 -0.92 -6.28 17.83
CA PHE A 191 0.06 -7.30 18.15
C PHE A 191 1.25 -6.70 18.93
N ALA A 192 1.84 -5.62 18.41
CA ALA A 192 2.94 -4.89 19.04
C ALA A 192 2.58 -4.39 20.44
N PHE A 193 1.37 -3.86 20.61
CA PHE A 193 0.91 -3.35 21.91
C PHE A 193 0.87 -4.45 22.97
N PHE A 194 0.34 -5.64 22.67
CA PHE A 194 0.23 -6.72 23.66
C PHE A 194 1.53 -7.48 23.92
N MET A 195 2.46 -7.45 22.96
CA MET A 195 3.71 -8.20 22.99
C MET A 195 4.51 -8.07 24.31
N PRO A 196 4.78 -6.87 24.85
CA PRO A 196 5.55 -6.74 26.09
C PRO A 196 4.76 -7.17 27.35
N TYR A 197 3.43 -7.27 27.29
CA TYR A 197 2.59 -7.54 28.47
C TYR A 197 2.18 -9.00 28.61
N VAL A 198 2.25 -9.77 27.53
CA VAL A 198 1.79 -11.16 27.51
C VAL A 198 3.00 -12.09 27.43
N GLU A 199 3.27 -12.82 28.50
CA GLU A 199 4.41 -13.74 28.60
C GLU A 199 4.47 -14.71 27.40
N PHE A 200 3.33 -15.31 27.02
CA PHE A 200 3.24 -16.16 25.83
C PHE A 200 3.75 -15.46 24.55
N LEU A 201 3.45 -14.17 24.35
CA LEU A 201 3.93 -13.41 23.19
C LEU A 201 5.41 -13.06 23.29
N GLN A 202 5.98 -12.94 24.49
CA GLN A 202 7.41 -12.70 24.65
C GLN A 202 8.23 -13.92 24.16
N TYR A 203 7.73 -15.13 24.38
CA TYR A 203 8.38 -16.37 23.94
C TYR A 203 8.03 -16.77 22.50
N PHE A 204 6.74 -16.74 22.14
CA PHE A 204 6.25 -17.28 20.87
C PHE A 204 5.81 -16.19 19.88
N GLY A 205 5.91 -14.92 20.25
CA GLY A 205 5.38 -13.81 19.45
C GLY A 205 6.00 -13.73 18.06
N TYR A 206 7.28 -14.03 17.91
CA TYR A 206 7.93 -14.06 16.59
C TYR A 206 7.28 -15.08 15.66
N ALA A 207 7.03 -16.31 16.16
CA ALA A 207 6.42 -17.38 15.37
C ALA A 207 4.97 -17.02 15.03
N LEU A 208 4.22 -16.56 16.03
CA LEU A 208 2.83 -16.18 15.85
C LEU A 208 2.69 -15.02 14.86
N PHE A 209 3.54 -14.00 14.95
CA PHE A 209 3.58 -12.89 14.00
C PHE A 209 3.82 -13.40 12.57
N GLY A 210 4.81 -14.27 12.39
CA GLY A 210 5.09 -14.88 11.08
C GLY A 210 3.91 -15.68 10.52
N ALA A 211 3.26 -16.48 11.35
CA ALA A 211 2.08 -17.24 10.96
C ALA A 211 0.92 -16.32 10.57
N LEU A 212 0.62 -15.31 11.39
CA LEU A 212 -0.41 -14.32 11.11
C LEU A 212 -0.12 -13.54 9.82
N PHE A 213 1.13 -13.14 9.62
CA PHE A 213 1.55 -12.42 8.42
C PHE A 213 1.47 -13.30 7.17
N PHE A 214 1.88 -14.56 7.27
CA PHE A 214 1.74 -15.54 6.18
C PHE A 214 0.27 -15.73 5.80
N LEU A 215 -0.60 -15.96 6.80
CA LEU A 215 -2.04 -16.11 6.59
C LEU A 215 -2.64 -14.84 5.98
N HIS A 216 -2.23 -13.67 6.44
CA HIS A 216 -2.65 -12.40 5.88
C HIS A 216 -2.21 -12.26 4.41
N GLY A 217 -0.95 -12.57 4.08
CA GLY A 217 -0.42 -12.49 2.72
C GLY A 217 -1.12 -13.44 1.75
N VAL A 218 -1.28 -14.71 2.15
CA VAL A 218 -2.00 -15.72 1.35
C VAL A 218 -3.48 -15.35 1.22
N GLY A 219 -4.11 -14.93 2.31
CA GLY A 219 -5.50 -14.49 2.32
C GLY A 219 -5.73 -13.30 1.40
N THR A 220 -4.87 -12.28 1.47
CA THR A 220 -4.92 -11.12 0.57
C THR A 220 -4.72 -11.52 -0.88
N TYR A 221 -3.73 -12.37 -1.18
CA TYR A 221 -3.52 -12.89 -2.53
C TYR A 221 -4.78 -13.60 -3.06
N TYR A 222 -5.36 -14.51 -2.27
CA TYR A 222 -6.57 -15.23 -2.65
C TYR A 222 -7.75 -14.29 -2.87
N LEU A 223 -7.99 -13.35 -1.95
CA LEU A 223 -9.08 -12.38 -2.05
C LEU A 223 -8.96 -11.54 -3.31
N LEU A 224 -7.77 -10.98 -3.58
CA LEU A 224 -7.53 -10.15 -4.77
C LEU A 224 -7.50 -10.94 -6.08
N THR A 225 -7.38 -12.27 -6.03
CA THR A 225 -7.31 -13.12 -7.22
C THR A 225 -8.65 -13.78 -7.56
N TYR A 226 -9.45 -14.19 -6.58
CA TYR A 226 -10.58 -15.10 -6.83
C TYR A 226 -11.95 -14.64 -6.32
N ARG A 227 -12.00 -13.64 -5.43
CA ARG A 227 -13.27 -13.28 -4.76
C ARG A 227 -13.95 -12.03 -5.31
N TRP A 228 -13.34 -11.38 -6.30
CA TRP A 228 -13.78 -10.08 -6.81
C TRP A 228 -13.76 -9.99 -8.34
N ASP A 229 -13.84 -11.14 -9.01
CA ASP A 229 -14.24 -11.30 -10.41
C ASP A 229 -15.75 -11.62 -10.44
#